data_AF-A0A5N6V124-F1
#
_entry.id   AF-A0A5N6V124-F1
#
_cell.length_a   1.000
_cell.length_b   1.000
_cell.length_c   1.000
_cell.angle_alpha   90.00
_cell.angle_beta   90.00
_cell.angle_gamma   90.00
#
_symmetry.space_group_name_H-M   'P 1'
#
loop_
_entity.id
_entity.type
_entity.pdbx_description
1 polymer ?
#
loop_
_entity_poly.entity_id
_entity_poly.type
_entity_poly.pdbx_seq_one_letter_code
_entity_poly.pdbx_strand_id
1 'polypeptide(L)'
;MPVRIKDPAAVGLFTGRLSQDPSQLAGSRWDGSTASGKIYHDAYYKLTVIAAAQTIADAGAAAGVSGHELALRWTIYHSTLRREHGDAVLIGASSLSQLIQNHDAVDAGPLNEALAKLVSKVGDLVGDEAAAYHV
;
A
#
# COMPACT_ATOMS: atom_id res chain seq x y z
N MET A 1 21.43 6.57 9.11
CA MET A 1 20.57 7.67 8.61
C MET A 1 19.12 7.27 8.85
N PRO A 2 18.23 8.18 9.29
CA PRO A 2 16.83 7.84 9.54
C PRO A 2 16.09 7.56 8.23
N VAL A 3 15.27 6.51 8.21
CA VAL A 3 14.44 6.12 7.07
C VAL A 3 13.04 6.70 7.25
N ARG A 4 12.51 7.32 6.19
CA ARG A 4 11.14 7.84 6.15
C ARG A 4 10.38 7.18 5.01
N ILE A 5 9.41 6.33 5.33
CA ILE A 5 8.56 5.72 4.31
C ILE A 5 7.47 6.71 3.93
N LYS A 6 7.35 6.97 2.63
CA LYS A 6 6.24 7.68 2.00
C LYS A 6 5.32 6.64 1.34
N ASP A 7 4.02 6.87 1.38
CA ASP A 7 2.99 6.06 0.71
C ASP A 7 2.90 4.59 1.16
N PRO A 8 2.61 4.31 2.45
CA PRO A 8 2.54 2.95 3.00
C PRO A 8 1.49 2.06 2.31
N ALA A 9 0.48 2.68 1.67
CA ALA A 9 -0.57 1.99 0.95
C ALA A 9 -0.34 1.95 -0.59
N ALA A 10 0.88 2.22 -1.06
CA ALA A 10 1.23 2.29 -2.48
C ALA A 10 0.19 3.07 -3.30
N VAL A 11 -0.15 4.28 -2.83
CA VAL A 11 -1.04 5.20 -3.56
C VAL A 11 -2.47 4.63 -3.73
N GLY A 12 -2.92 3.77 -2.81
CA GLY A 12 -4.26 3.18 -2.81
C GLY A 12 -4.38 1.88 -3.61
N LEU A 13 -3.27 1.34 -4.11
CA LEU A 13 -3.19 0.05 -4.79
C LEU A 13 -3.81 -1.08 -3.95
N PHE A 14 -3.52 -1.12 -2.65
CA PHE A 14 -4.04 -2.16 -1.73
C PHE A 14 -5.54 -2.03 -1.40
N THR A 15 -6.25 -1.07 -2.00
CA THR A 15 -7.71 -1.01 -1.89
C THR A 15 -8.44 -2.00 -2.80
N GLY A 16 -7.72 -2.72 -3.67
CA GLY A 16 -8.30 -3.69 -4.62
C GLY A 16 -9.14 -3.05 -5.72
N ARG A 17 -9.05 -1.72 -5.89
CA ARG A 17 -9.85 -0.95 -6.85
C ARG A 17 -9.19 -0.80 -8.23
N LEU A 18 -7.96 -1.28 -8.38
CA LEU A 18 -7.23 -1.19 -9.64
C LEU A 18 -7.59 -2.37 -10.53
N SER A 19 -8.22 -2.09 -11.67
CA SER A 19 -8.61 -3.12 -12.62
C SER A 19 -7.39 -3.71 -13.34
N GLN A 20 -7.43 -5.03 -13.57
CA GLN A 20 -6.48 -5.72 -14.45
C GLN A 20 -6.78 -5.46 -15.93
N ASP A 21 -7.91 -4.83 -16.27
CA ASP A 21 -8.24 -4.41 -17.63
C ASP A 21 -7.76 -2.97 -17.87
N PRO A 22 -6.75 -2.76 -18.75
CA PRO A 22 -6.23 -1.43 -19.04
C PRO A 22 -7.28 -0.47 -19.60
N SER A 23 -8.32 -0.99 -20.27
CA SER A 23 -9.40 -0.16 -20.83
C SER A 23 -10.25 0.52 -19.75
N GLN A 24 -10.21 0.01 -18.52
CA GLN A 24 -10.94 0.55 -17.37
C GLN A 24 -10.13 1.58 -16.57
N LEU A 25 -8.92 1.93 -17.01
CA LEU A 25 -8.05 2.90 -16.33
C LEU A 25 -8.29 4.35 -16.79
N ALA A 26 -9.08 4.57 -17.84
CA ALA A 26 -9.35 5.90 -18.40
C ALA A 26 -9.89 6.87 -17.33
N GLY A 27 -9.27 8.05 -17.20
CA GLY A 27 -9.61 9.08 -16.20
C GLY A 27 -9.15 8.78 -14.77
N SER A 28 -8.53 7.63 -14.51
CA SER A 28 -7.96 7.30 -13.20
C SER A 28 -6.55 7.86 -13.04
N ARG A 29 -6.01 7.78 -11.81
CA ARG A 29 -4.61 8.16 -11.55
C ARG A 29 -3.57 7.24 -12.24
N TRP A 30 -4.02 6.10 -12.75
CA TRP A 30 -3.22 5.12 -13.50
C TRP A 30 -3.49 5.19 -15.01
N ASP A 31 -4.20 6.22 -15.47
CA ASP A 31 -4.48 6.44 -16.88
C ASP A 31 -3.19 6.78 -17.65
N GLY A 32 -2.66 5.79 -18.37
CA GLY A 32 -1.47 5.93 -19.20
C GLY A 32 -1.61 6.93 -20.35
N SER A 33 -2.82 7.43 -20.65
CA SER A 33 -3.05 8.47 -21.66
C SER A 33 -2.71 9.89 -21.18
N THR A 34 -2.56 10.09 -19.86
CA THR A 34 -2.17 11.38 -19.27
C THR A 34 -0.69 11.38 -18.88
N ALA A 35 -0.01 12.52 -19.01
CA ALA A 35 1.43 12.62 -18.68
C ALA A 35 1.73 12.26 -17.22
N SER A 36 0.85 12.64 -16.29
CA SER A 36 0.94 12.28 -14.87
C SER A 36 0.57 10.82 -14.61
N GLY A 37 -0.48 10.30 -15.26
CA GLY A 37 -0.91 8.92 -15.09
C GLY A 37 0.08 7.91 -15.68
N LYS A 38 0.83 8.27 -16.72
CA LYS A 38 1.89 7.44 -17.29
C LYS A 38 3.00 7.10 -16.28
N ILE A 39 3.39 8.05 -15.43
CA ILE A 39 4.40 7.83 -14.38
C ILE A 39 3.92 6.76 -13.40
N TYR A 40 2.67 6.87 -12.92
CA TYR A 40 2.09 5.89 -12.00
C TYR A 40 1.78 4.56 -12.67
N HIS A 41 1.37 4.57 -13.94
CA HIS A 41 1.12 3.37 -14.73
C HIS A 41 2.42 2.58 -14.91
N ASP A 42 3.50 3.19 -15.40
CA ASP A 42 4.77 2.49 -15.62
C ASP A 42 5.37 1.96 -14.29
N ALA A 43 5.15 2.68 -13.19
CA ALA A 43 5.67 2.29 -11.87
C ALA A 43 4.86 1.18 -11.17
N TYR A 44 3.53 1.19 -11.28
CA TYR A 44 2.64 0.34 -10.47
C TYR A 44 1.75 -0.62 -11.27
N TYR A 45 1.56 -0.40 -12.58
CA TYR A 45 0.69 -1.23 -13.41
C TYR A 45 1.42 -2.50 -13.89
N LYS A 46 1.60 -3.43 -12.95
CA LYS A 46 2.14 -4.77 -13.22
C LYS A 46 1.11 -5.78 -12.75
N LEU A 47 0.74 -6.74 -13.60
CA LEU A 47 -0.34 -7.69 -13.30
C LEU A 47 -0.10 -8.48 -12.02
N THR A 48 1.16 -8.84 -11.77
CA THR A 48 1.70 -9.43 -10.54
C THR A 48 1.43 -8.55 -9.31
N VAL A 49 1.77 -7.27 -9.39
CA VAL A 49 1.55 -6.25 -8.34
C VAL A 49 0.05 -6.03 -8.07
N ILE A 50 -0.77 -6.01 -9.11
CA ILE A 50 -2.23 -5.86 -8.99
C ILE A 50 -2.85 -7.11 -8.34
N ALA A 51 -2.46 -8.32 -8.76
CA ALA A 51 -2.95 -9.56 -8.17
C ALA A 51 -2.50 -9.73 -6.70
N ALA A 52 -1.27 -9.35 -6.40
CA ALA A 52 -0.74 -9.24 -5.05
C ALA A 52 -1.60 -8.31 -4.17
N ALA A 53 -1.90 -7.11 -4.68
CA ALA A 53 -2.74 -6.15 -3.98
C ALA A 53 -4.17 -6.66 -3.75
N GLN A 54 -4.74 -7.39 -4.71
CA GLN A 54 -6.04 -8.04 -4.57
C GLN A 54 -6.02 -9.10 -3.47
N THR A 55 -4.96 -9.91 -3.40
CA THR A 55 -4.81 -10.93 -2.34
C THR A 55 -4.81 -10.31 -0.94
N ILE A 56 -4.13 -9.18 -0.75
CA ILE A 56 -4.15 -8.43 0.52
C ILE A 56 -5.54 -7.86 0.80
N ALA A 57 -6.21 -7.30 -0.22
CA ALA A 57 -7.54 -6.74 -0.07
C ALA A 57 -8.57 -7.81 0.35
N ASP A 58 -8.54 -8.98 -0.29
CA ASP A 58 -9.44 -10.10 0.03
C ASP A 58 -9.21 -10.63 1.45
N ALA A 59 -7.94 -10.77 1.85
CA ALA A 59 -7.58 -11.19 3.20
C ALA A 59 -7.99 -10.15 4.26
N GLY A 60 -7.88 -8.86 3.94
CA GLY A 60 -8.39 -7.78 4.78
C GLY A 60 -9.90 -7.87 4.95
N ALA A 61 -10.63 -8.01 3.85
CA ALA A 61 -12.08 -8.13 3.87
C ALA A 61 -12.53 -9.33 4.73
N ALA A 62 -11.86 -10.48 4.61
CA ALA A 62 -12.13 -11.66 5.43
C ALA A 62 -11.85 -11.44 6.93
N ALA A 63 -10.88 -10.58 7.25
CA ALA A 63 -10.52 -10.22 8.63
C ALA A 63 -11.27 -8.97 9.15
N GLY A 64 -12.18 -8.39 8.36
CA GLY A 64 -12.95 -7.19 8.72
C GLY A 64 -12.13 -5.90 8.74
N VAL A 65 -10.95 -5.88 8.13
CA VAL A 65 -10.05 -4.72 8.04
C VAL A 65 -9.83 -4.32 6.59
N SER A 66 -9.62 -3.03 6.32
CA SER A 66 -9.33 -2.60 4.95
C SER A 66 -7.90 -3.00 4.53
N GLY A 67 -7.66 -3.20 3.23
CA GLY A 67 -6.29 -3.42 2.72
C GLY A 67 -5.36 -2.24 3.00
N HIS A 68 -5.91 -1.02 3.08
CA HIS A 68 -5.17 0.18 3.49
C HIS A 68 -4.71 0.10 4.95
N GLU A 69 -5.62 -0.29 5.86
CA GLU A 69 -5.30 -0.53 7.27
C GLU A 69 -4.25 -1.62 7.44
N LEU A 70 -4.37 -2.73 6.69
CA LEU A 70 -3.38 -3.81 6.69
C LEU A 70 -1.98 -3.29 6.32
N ALA A 71 -1.88 -2.57 5.20
CA ALA A 71 -0.61 -2.04 4.72
C ALA A 71 0.01 -1.04 5.73
N LEU A 72 -0.82 -0.17 6.31
CA LEU A 72 -0.38 0.80 7.31
C LEU A 72 0.13 0.12 8.58
N ARG A 73 -0.65 -0.81 9.15
CA ARG A 73 -0.29 -1.55 10.38
C ARG A 73 0.93 -2.43 10.17
N TRP A 74 1.08 -3.05 9.00
CA TRP A 74 2.29 -3.79 8.66
C TRP A 74 3.51 -2.87 8.63
N THR A 75 3.40 -1.72 7.98
CA THR A 75 4.51 -0.74 7.88
C THR A 75 4.95 -0.24 9.26
N ILE A 76 4.02 -0.01 10.18
CA ILE A 76 4.34 0.54 11.51
C ILE A 76 4.89 -0.53 12.45
N TYR A 77 4.31 -1.73 12.47
CA TYR A 77 4.58 -2.73 13.51
C TYR A 77 5.47 -3.90 13.07
N HIS A 78 5.51 -4.20 11.77
CA HIS A 78 6.14 -5.42 11.24
C HIS A 78 7.30 -5.14 10.28
N SER A 79 7.54 -3.86 9.96
CA SER A 79 8.65 -3.45 9.11
C SER A 79 9.99 -3.42 9.87
N THR A 80 11.06 -3.13 9.14
CA THR A 80 12.41 -2.95 9.70
C THR A 80 12.58 -1.62 10.43
N LEU A 81 11.61 -0.71 10.37
CA LEU A 81 11.69 0.61 11.00
C LEU A 81 11.88 0.47 12.51
N ARG A 82 12.75 1.31 13.08
CA ARG A 82 12.97 1.36 14.54
C ARG A 82 12.86 2.79 15.01
N ARG A 83 11.94 3.04 15.95
CA ARG A 83 11.79 4.34 16.62
C ARG A 83 13.11 4.83 17.23
N GLU A 84 13.91 3.89 17.72
CA GLU A 84 15.24 4.07 18.30
C GLU A 84 16.21 4.79 17.36
N HIS A 85 16.03 4.61 16.04
CA HIS A 85 16.86 5.21 15.00
C HIS A 85 16.28 6.53 14.46
N GLY A 86 15.16 6.99 15.03
CA GLY A 86 14.44 8.18 14.56
C GLY A 86 13.61 7.93 13.30
N ASP A 87 13.35 6.66 12.97
CA ASP A 87 12.52 6.29 11.83
C ASP A 87 11.06 6.67 12.06
N ALA A 88 10.38 7.10 10.98
CA ALA A 88 8.99 7.49 11.03
C ALA A 88 8.26 7.17 9.72
N VAL A 89 6.97 6.86 9.86
CA VAL A 89 6.06 6.69 8.72
C VAL A 89 5.33 8.00 8.48
N LEU A 90 5.37 8.52 7.25
CA LEU A 90 4.60 9.70 6.88
C LEU A 90 3.25 9.26 6.32
N ILE A 91 2.16 9.72 6.96
CA ILE A 91 0.80 9.39 6.56
C ILE A 91 0.16 10.61 5.91
N GLY A 92 -0.21 10.49 4.63
CA GLY A 92 -1.00 11.48 3.92
C GLY A 92 -2.50 11.22 4.04
N ALA A 93 -3.29 12.28 4.20
CA ALA A 93 -4.75 12.24 4.16
C ALA A 93 -5.27 13.46 3.38
N SER A 94 -6.23 13.26 2.48
CA SER A 94 -6.92 14.33 1.75
C SER A 94 -8.26 14.73 2.36
N SER A 95 -8.71 14.02 3.40
CA SER A 95 -9.93 14.33 4.14
C SER A 95 -9.77 14.02 5.63
N LEU A 96 -10.60 14.63 6.46
CA LEU A 96 -10.66 14.32 7.90
C LEU A 96 -11.03 12.86 8.15
N SER A 97 -11.94 12.30 7.35
CA SER A 97 -12.33 10.89 7.47
C SER A 97 -11.16 9.93 7.24
N GLN A 98 -10.30 10.20 6.25
CA GLN A 98 -9.10 9.41 6.02
C GLN A 98 -8.10 9.55 7.17
N LEU A 99 -7.93 10.76 7.71
CA LEU A 99 -7.05 10.97 8.86
C LEU A 99 -7.50 10.17 10.09
N ILE A 100 -8.81 10.19 10.39
CA ILE A 100 -9.38 9.40 11.50
C ILE A 100 -9.18 7.91 11.25
N GLN A 101 -9.50 7.41 10.06
CA GLN A 101 -9.27 5.99 9.71
C GLN A 101 -7.81 5.58 9.84
N ASN A 102 -6.88 6.45 9.43
CA ASN A 102 -5.46 6.21 9.61
C ASN A 102 -5.07 6.13 11.07
N HIS A 103 -5.58 7.05 11.90
CA HIS A 103 -5.33 7.08 13.33
C HIS A 103 -5.86 5.81 14.02
N ASP A 104 -7.11 5.44 13.75
CA ASP A 104 -7.76 4.25 14.30
C ASP A 104 -7.00 2.97 13.91
N ALA A 105 -6.50 2.90 12.67
CA ALA A 105 -5.66 1.80 12.21
C ALA A 105 -4.35 1.69 12.99
N VAL A 106 -3.71 2.82 13.36
CA VAL A 106 -2.52 2.80 14.22
C VAL A 106 -2.88 2.31 15.63
N ASP A 107 -3.93 2.86 16.22
CA ASP A 107 -4.35 2.51 17.59
C ASP A 107 -4.80 1.04 17.73
N ALA A 108 -5.28 0.43 16.64
CA ALA A 108 -5.61 -1.00 16.59
C ALA A 108 -4.40 -1.94 16.80
N GLY A 109 -3.17 -1.41 16.77
CA GLY A 109 -1.96 -2.14 17.14
C GLY A 109 -1.50 -3.17 16.09
N PRO A 110 -0.60 -4.09 16.47
CA PRO A 110 0.02 -5.02 15.52
C PRO A 110 -1.01 -5.98 14.89
N LEU A 111 -0.81 -6.30 13.61
CA LEU A 111 -1.54 -7.38 12.95
C LEU A 111 -1.26 -8.74 13.60
N ASN A 112 -2.22 -9.66 13.47
CA ASN A 112 -1.97 -11.06 13.79
C ASN A 112 -0.89 -11.65 12.86
N GLU A 113 -0.26 -12.74 13.30
CA GLU A 113 0.88 -13.33 12.61
C GLU A 113 0.55 -13.79 11.17
N ALA A 114 -0.66 -14.30 10.94
CA ALA A 114 -1.09 -14.77 9.63
C ALA A 114 -1.18 -13.61 8.60
N LEU A 115 -1.82 -12.51 8.98
CA LEU A 115 -1.94 -11.31 8.15
C LEU A 115 -0.58 -10.64 7.95
N ALA A 116 0.24 -10.57 9.00
CA ALA A 116 1.58 -10.01 8.90
C ALA A 116 2.45 -10.80 7.91
N LYS A 117 2.45 -12.14 8.00
CA LYS A 117 3.18 -13.01 7.06
C LYS A 117 2.65 -12.90 5.64
N LEU A 118 1.33 -12.77 5.45
CA LEU A 118 0.73 -12.60 4.13
C LEU A 118 1.26 -11.34 3.46
N VAL A 119 1.21 -10.20 4.16
CA VAL A 119 1.69 -8.92 3.63
C VAL A 119 3.19 -8.98 3.33
N SER A 120 4.00 -9.58 4.21
CA SER A 120 5.44 -9.78 3.95
C SER A 120 5.68 -10.62 2.70
N LYS A 121 5.00 -11.77 2.57
CA LYS A 121 5.13 -12.66 1.42
C LYS A 121 4.74 -11.97 0.12
N VAL A 122 3.70 -11.15 0.15
CA VAL A 122 3.30 -10.35 -1.01
C VAL A 122 4.37 -9.31 -1.37
N GLY A 123 4.99 -8.67 -0.38
CA GLY A 123 6.15 -7.81 -0.59
C GLY A 123 7.31 -8.55 -1.30
N ASP A 124 7.63 -9.76 -0.85
CA ASP A 124 8.68 -10.59 -1.44
C ASP A 124 8.36 -11.02 -2.89
N LEU A 125 7.08 -11.31 -3.18
CA LEU A 125 6.60 -11.67 -4.52
C LEU A 125 6.67 -10.50 -5.49
N VAL A 126 6.46 -9.27 -5.01
CA VAL A 126 6.60 -8.06 -5.81
C VAL A 126 8.08 -7.71 -6.01
N GLY A 127 8.94 -7.92 -5.01
CA GLY A 127 10.40 -7.89 -5.15
C GLY A 127 10.93 -6.74 -6.03
N ASP A 128 11.67 -7.09 -7.08
CA ASP A 128 12.28 -6.17 -8.05
C ASP A 128 11.27 -5.42 -8.94
N GLU A 129 9.99 -5.82 -8.90
CA GLU A 129 8.92 -5.16 -9.60
C GLU A 129 8.30 -4.01 -8.80
N ALA A 130 8.71 -3.79 -7.55
CA ALA A 130 8.35 -2.59 -6.81
C ALA A 130 8.81 -1.33 -7.55
N ALA A 131 8.01 -0.27 -7.50
CA ALA A 131 8.42 1.03 -8.01
C ALA A 131 9.72 1.47 -7.30
N ALA A 132 10.68 1.98 -8.07
CA ALA A 132 11.93 2.47 -7.51
C ALA A 132 11.64 3.55 -6.44
N TYR A 133 12.32 3.47 -5.30
CA TYR A 133 12.17 4.45 -4.22
C TYR A 133 12.59 5.87 -4.65
N HIS A 134 13.41 5.96 -5.70
CA HIS A 134 13.74 7.18 -6.41
C HIS A 134 13.07 7.15 -7.78
N VAL A 135 11.96 7.88 -7.91
CA VAL A 135 11.34 8.23 -9.19
C VAL A 135 11.69 9.67 -9.51
#